data_AF-A0A1H2APU0-F1
#
_entry.id   AF-A0A1H2APU0-F1
#
_cell.length_a   1.000
_cell.length_b   1.000
_cell.length_c   1.000
_cell.angle_alpha   90.00
_cell.angle_beta   90.00
_cell.angle_gamma   90.00
#
_symmetry.space_group_name_H-M   'P 1'
#
loop_
_entity.id
_entity.type
_entity.pdbx_description
1 polymer ?
#
loop_
_entity_poly.entity_id
_entity_poly.type
_entity_poly.pdbx_seq_one_letter_code
_entity_poly.pdbx_strand_id
1 'polypeptide(L)'
;MGAMRIEDTFTGPGGGVVVTGRVVGGPILSGDVLLLHGGGGQHAVRVLGLLRLCGRQDAEIAQPEENAAILLADVPSDLDVIGLMLHNVGIGEQ
;
A
#
# COMPACT_ATOMS: atom_id res chain seq x y z
N MET A 1 0.60 9.88 9.98
CA MET A 1 0.66 8.46 9.62
C MET A 1 0.25 8.32 8.17
N GLY A 2 0.99 7.55 7.37
CA GLY A 2 0.62 7.28 5.97
C GLY A 2 -0.68 6.51 5.86
N ALA A 3 -1.50 6.82 4.86
CA ALA A 3 -2.76 6.13 4.63
C ALA A 3 -3.19 6.24 3.17
N MET A 4 -3.77 5.18 2.63
CA MET A 4 -4.27 5.11 1.26
C MET A 4 -5.53 4.24 1.21
N ARG A 5 -6.55 4.70 0.51
CA ARG A 5 -7.68 3.83 0.13
C ARG A 5 -7.31 3.11 -1.16
N ILE A 6 -7.51 1.80 -1.20
CA ILE A 6 -7.29 1.00 -2.41
C ILE A 6 -8.48 1.20 -3.36
N GLU A 7 -8.19 1.59 -4.58
CA GLU A 7 -9.17 1.82 -5.66
C GLU A 7 -9.16 0.69 -6.69
N ASP A 8 -8.00 0.08 -6.93
CA ASP A 8 -7.85 -1.04 -7.85
C ASP A 8 -6.64 -1.91 -7.48
N THR A 9 -6.57 -3.11 -8.05
CA THR A 9 -5.49 -4.07 -7.82
C THR A 9 -5.12 -4.89 -9.05
N PHE A 10 -3.85 -5.27 -9.15
CA PHE A 10 -3.34 -6.13 -10.22
C PHE A 10 -2.21 -7.01 -9.71
N THR A 11 -2.00 -8.14 -10.40
CA THR A 11 -0.89 -9.04 -10.09
C THR A 11 0.44 -8.37 -10.44
N GLY A 12 1.30 -8.23 -9.44
CA GLY A 12 2.66 -7.72 -9.58
C GLY A 12 3.67 -8.81 -9.95
N PRO A 13 4.92 -8.41 -10.24
CA PRO A 13 6.01 -9.34 -10.49
C PRO A 13 6.23 -10.28 -9.28
N GLY A 14 6.63 -11.53 -9.56
CA GLY A 14 6.95 -12.50 -8.51
C GLY A 14 5.77 -12.94 -7.64
N GLY A 15 4.54 -12.66 -8.06
CA GLY A 15 3.32 -13.01 -7.29
C GLY A 15 2.95 -12.01 -6.21
N GLY A 16 3.59 -10.84 -6.15
CA GLY A 16 3.15 -9.74 -5.31
C GLY A 16 1.84 -9.13 -5.79
N VAL A 17 1.21 -8.30 -4.96
CA VAL A 17 -0.03 -7.59 -5.31
C VAL A 17 0.29 -6.12 -5.45
N VAL A 18 0.00 -5.54 -6.61
CA VAL A 18 0.04 -4.08 -6.74
C VAL A 18 -1.35 -3.54 -6.47
N VAL A 19 -1.40 -2.48 -5.67
CA VAL A 19 -2.63 -1.73 -5.38
C VAL A 19 -2.47 -0.29 -5.80
N THR A 20 -3.54 0.31 -6.30
CA THR A 20 -3.56 1.73 -6.65
C THR A 20 -4.57 2.48 -5.80
N GLY A 21 -4.32 3.77 -5.61
CA GLY A 21 -5.27 4.68 -4.99
C GLY A 21 -4.62 6.01 -4.68
N ARG A 22 -5.39 6.89 -4.04
CA ARG A 22 -4.90 8.19 -3.60
C ARG A 22 -4.42 8.13 -2.15
N VAL A 23 -3.19 8.61 -1.91
CA VAL A 23 -2.65 8.76 -0.55
C VAL A 23 -3.41 9.90 0.14
N VAL A 24 -4.03 9.60 1.28
CA VAL A 24 -4.86 10.53 2.06
C VAL A 24 -4.25 10.87 3.42
N GLY A 25 -3.21 10.14 3.83
CA GLY A 25 -2.46 10.40 5.06
C GLY A 25 -1.07 10.96 4.77
N GLY A 26 -0.15 10.75 5.71
CA GLY A 26 1.28 11.03 5.55
C GLY A 26 1.94 10.23 4.41
N PRO A 27 3.25 10.42 4.21
CA PRO A 27 3.96 9.68 3.18
C PRO A 27 3.98 8.18 3.45
N ILE A 28 4.08 7.39 2.38
CA ILE A 28 4.32 5.95 2.41
C ILE A 28 5.66 5.70 1.74
N LEU A 29 6.54 4.95 2.40
CA LEU A 29 7.89 4.66 1.92
C LEU A 29 8.02 3.21 1.49
N SER A 30 8.94 2.95 0.56
CA SER A 30 9.38 1.58 0.30
C SER A 30 10.00 0.97 1.56
N GLY A 31 9.66 -0.29 1.85
CA GLY A 31 10.06 -0.99 3.08
C GLY A 31 9.12 -0.78 4.28
N ASP A 32 8.16 0.14 4.21
CA ASP A 32 7.17 0.31 5.26
C ASP A 32 6.37 -0.99 5.50
N VAL A 33 6.05 -1.25 6.75
CA VAL A 33 4.99 -2.20 7.12
C VAL A 33 3.72 -1.40 7.34
N LEU A 34 2.72 -1.68 6.53
CA LEU A 34 1.39 -1.09 6.65
C LEU A 34 0.44 -2.16 7.18
N LEU A 35 -0.67 -1.71 7.73
CA LEU A 35 -1.78 -2.58 8.09
C LEU A 35 -2.88 -2.40 7.03
N LEU A 36 -3.46 -3.52 6.61
CA LEU A 36 -4.58 -3.60 5.69
C LEU A 36 -5.83 -3.98 6.49
N HIS A 37 -6.84 -3.12 6.48
CA HIS A 37 -8.10 -3.38 7.16
C HIS A 37 -9.08 -4.09 6.24
N GLY A 38 -9.39 -5.35 6.51
CA GLY A 38 -10.31 -6.15 5.70
C GLY A 38 -10.65 -7.49 6.34
N GLY A 39 -11.68 -8.16 5.84
CA GLY A 39 -12.02 -9.54 6.25
C GLY A 39 -12.37 -9.73 7.74
N GLY A 40 -12.70 -8.65 8.46
CA GLY A 40 -12.95 -8.68 9.90
C GLY A 40 -11.70 -8.52 10.78
N GLY A 41 -10.54 -8.17 10.21
CA GLY A 41 -9.28 -8.00 10.93
C GLY A 41 -8.34 -6.95 10.33
N GLN A 42 -7.12 -6.94 10.86
CA GLN A 42 -6.00 -6.16 10.34
C GLN A 42 -4.87 -7.10 9.93
N HIS A 43 -4.32 -6.89 8.74
CA HIS A 43 -3.25 -7.71 8.19
C HIS A 43 -2.01 -6.85 7.93
N ALA A 44 -0.87 -7.25 8.49
CA ALA A 44 0.39 -6.56 8.20
C ALA A 44 0.85 -6.92 6.79
N VAL A 45 1.10 -5.89 5.96
CA VAL A 45 1.57 -6.01 4.59
C VAL A 45 2.83 -5.15 4.42
N ARG A 46 3.79 -5.61 3.63
CA ARG A 46 5.06 -4.91 3.42
C ARG A 46 5.07 -4.19 2.09
N VAL A 47 5.45 -2.93 2.07
CA VAL A 47 5.71 -2.17 0.84
C VAL A 47 7.02 -2.63 0.23
N LEU A 48 6.95 -3.27 -0.93
CA LEU A 48 8.14 -3.70 -1.67
C LEU A 48 8.68 -2.62 -2.60
N GLY A 49 7.80 -1.73 -3.06
CA GLY A 49 8.17 -0.64 -3.95
C GLY A 49 6.97 0.20 -4.35
N LEU A 50 7.25 1.38 -4.87
CA LEU A 50 6.24 2.34 -5.33
C LEU A 50 6.49 2.57 -6.83
N LEU A 51 5.44 2.44 -7.63
CA LEU A 51 5.53 2.60 -9.08
C LEU A 51 4.99 3.97 -9.45
N ARG A 52 5.77 4.77 -10.19
CA ARG A 52 5.24 6.01 -10.75
C ARG A 52 4.34 5.70 -11.94
N LEU A 53 3.06 6.08 -11.82
CA LEU A 53 2.07 5.99 -12.89
C LEU A 53 2.52 6.74 -14.16
N CYS A 54 3.31 7.81 -13.99
CA CYS A 54 3.94 8.58 -15.06
C CYS A 54 5.45 8.53 -14.89
N GLY A 55 6.18 7.68 -15.62
CA GLY A 55 7.64 7.77 -15.72
C GLY A 55 8.46 6.49 -15.81
N ARG A 56 7.86 5.29 -15.69
CA ARG A 56 8.60 3.99 -15.71
C ARG A 56 9.79 3.93 -14.74
N GLN A 57 9.74 4.69 -13.64
CA GLN A 57 10.74 4.69 -12.59
C GLN A 57 10.08 4.33 -11.28
N ASP A 58 10.76 3.49 -10.51
CA ASP A 58 10.40 3.21 -9.13
C ASP A 58 10.61 4.49 -8.29
N ALA A 59 9.67 4.76 -7.39
CA ALA A 59 9.77 5.82 -6.39
C ALA A 59 10.11 5.21 -5.03
N GLU A 60 10.79 5.97 -4.19
CA GLU A 60 11.07 5.58 -2.80
C GLU A 60 9.99 6.07 -1.83
N ILE A 61 9.18 7.03 -2.25
CA ILE A 61 8.14 7.69 -1.44
C ILE A 61 6.91 8.03 -2.29
N ALA A 62 5.72 7.80 -1.73
CA ALA A 62 4.47 8.36 -2.22
C ALA A 62 3.99 9.42 -1.24
N GLN A 63 3.77 10.63 -1.73
CA GLN A 63 3.40 11.77 -0.92
C GLN A 63 1.88 11.83 -0.68
N PRO A 64 1.43 12.51 0.39
CA PRO A 64 0.02 12.86 0.54
C PRO A 64 -0.51 13.48 -0.75
N GLU A 65 -1.77 13.18 -1.07
CA GLU A 65 -2.51 13.69 -2.23
C GLU A 65 -2.09 13.14 -3.60
N GLU A 66 -1.05 12.33 -3.68
CA GLU A 66 -0.63 11.65 -4.91
C GLU A 66 -1.47 10.40 -5.18
N ASN A 67 -1.71 10.15 -6.48
CA ASN A 67 -2.13 8.83 -6.93
C ASN A 67 -0.89 7.93 -6.96
N ALA A 68 -0.92 6.87 -6.18
CA ALA A 68 0.18 5.94 -6.02
C ALA A 68 -0.20 4.55 -6.54
N ALA A 69 0.80 3.84 -7.05
CA ALA A 69 0.75 2.41 -7.28
C ALA A 69 1.79 1.75 -6.36
N ILE A 70 1.37 0.84 -5.50
CA ILE A 70 2.19 0.28 -4.42
C ILE A 70 2.26 -1.23 -4.59
N LEU A 71 3.47 -1.78 -4.74
CA LEU A 71 3.69 -3.21 -4.73
C LEU A 71 3.77 -3.70 -3.28
N LEU A 72 2.88 -4.61 -2.92
CA LEU A 72 2.77 -5.19 -1.59
C LEU A 72 3.17 -6.66 -1.57
N ALA A 73 3.84 -7.05 -0.49
CA ALA A 73 4.04 -8.42 -0.07
C ALA A 73 3.05 -8.79 1.04
N ASP A 74 2.89 -10.10 1.24
CA ASP A 74 2.17 -10.68 2.37
C ASP A 74 0.67 -10.33 2.41
N VAL A 75 0.10 -9.95 1.24
CA VAL A 75 -1.35 -9.75 1.08
C VAL A 75 -2.05 -11.12 1.11
N PRO A 76 -3.05 -11.34 1.99
CA PRO A 76 -3.79 -12.59 2.03
C PRO A 76 -4.47 -12.87 0.68
N SER A 77 -4.30 -14.09 0.16
CA SER A 77 -4.76 -14.46 -1.19
C SER A 77 -6.29 -14.54 -1.33
N ASP A 78 -7.00 -14.70 -0.23
CA ASP A 78 -8.45 -14.80 -0.13
C ASP A 78 -9.14 -13.45 0.14
N LEU A 79 -8.36 -12.38 0.31
CA LEU A 79 -8.87 -11.07 0.65
C LEU A 79 -9.15 -10.24 -0.61
N ASP A 80 -10.40 -9.81 -0.77
CA ASP A 80 -10.74 -8.75 -1.73
C ASP A 80 -10.27 -7.40 -1.16
N VAL A 81 -9.26 -6.83 -1.80
CA VAL A 81 -8.57 -5.64 -1.29
C VAL A 81 -9.14 -4.33 -1.81
N ILE A 82 -9.99 -4.38 -2.84
CA ILE A 82 -10.56 -3.15 -3.43
C ILE A 82 -11.48 -2.48 -2.41
N GLY A 83 -11.30 -1.17 -2.23
CA GLY A 83 -12.05 -0.35 -1.29
C GLY A 83 -11.53 -0.41 0.15
N LEU A 84 -10.57 -1.29 0.47
CA LEU A 84 -9.96 -1.37 1.79
C LEU A 84 -8.98 -0.22 2.06
N MET A 85 -8.64 -0.03 3.33
CA MET A 85 -7.69 0.99 3.78
C MET A 85 -6.34 0.37 4.14
N LEU A 86 -5.29 0.98 3.59
CA LEU A 86 -3.94 0.86 4.10
C LEU A 86 -3.66 1.99 5.08
N HIS A 87 -3.04 1.68 6.19
CA HIS A 87 -2.52 2.67 7.13
C HIS A 87 -1.16 2.26 7.67
N ASN A 88 -0.29 3.23 7.89
CA ASN A 88 0.97 3.01 8.56
C ASN A 88 0.68 2.65 10.02
N VAL A 89 1.37 1.62 10.52
CA VAL A 89 1.37 1.36 11.96
C VAL A 89 2.12 2.51 12.56
N GLY A 90 1.41 3.45 13.19
CA GLY A 90 2.09 4.44 14.00
C GLY A 90 3.10 3.71 14.83
N ILE A 91 4.34 4.19 14.83
CA ILE A 91 5.25 3.86 15.91
C ILE A 91 4.53 4.42 17.14
N GLY A 92 3.71 3.58 17.77
CA GLY A 92 3.35 3.78 19.14
C GLY A 92 4.68 3.91 19.84
N GLU A 93 4.88 5.08 20.45
CA GLU A 93 5.88 5.23 21.49
C GLU A 93 5.78 3.97 22.35
N GLN A 94 6.86 3.19 22.35
CA GLN A 94 7.04 2.09 23.31
C GLN A 94 7.10 2.67 24.71
#